data_AF-A0A0C2F8T5-F1
#
_entry.id   AF-A0A0C2F8T5-F1
#
_cell.length_a   1.000
_cell.length_b   1.000
_cell.length_c   1.000
_cell.angle_alpha   90.00
_cell.angle_beta   90.00
_cell.angle_gamma   90.00
#
_symmetry.space_group_name_H-M   'P 1'
#
loop_
_entity.id
_entity.type
_entity.pdbx_description
1 polymer ?
#
loop_
_entity_poly.entity_id
_entity_poly.type
_entity_poly.pdbx_seq_one_letter_code
_entity_poly.pdbx_strand_id
1 'polypeptide(L)' 'MEGSMVLSLIQASNVTEADFPVFHHLREITGSLLIFHVRKLSTLSRIFPNLRIIGGQNLIQHFSLIIYQNEDLMDVSC' A
#
# COMPACT_ATOMS: atom_id res chain seq x y z
N MET A 1 7.52 -3.15 -10.20
CA MET A 1 7.07 -1.86 -10.75
C MET A 1 8.20 -0.88 -10.58
N GLU A 2 8.59 -0.21 -11.66
CA GLU A 2 9.55 0.88 -11.55
C GLU A 2 8.90 2.11 -10.92
N GLY A 3 9.57 2.71 -9.95
CA GLY A 3 9.11 3.91 -9.25
C GLY A 3 8.39 3.64 -7.94
N SER A 4 7.75 4.67 -7.42
CA SER A 4 7.05 4.67 -6.14
C SER A 4 5.54 4.46 -6.33
N MET A 5 4.88 3.91 -5.32
CA MET A 5 3.44 3.71 -5.27
C MET A 5 2.84 4.48 -4.10
N VAL A 6 1.71 5.16 -4.35
CA VAL A 6 0.97 5.91 -3.35
C VAL A 6 -0.48 5.44 -3.37
N LEU A 7 -0.97 4.95 -2.23
CA LEU A 7 -2.36 4.64 -1.98
C LEU A 7 -2.86 5.59 -0.89
N SER A 8 -3.74 6.53 -1.24
CA SER A 8 -4.15 7.53 -0.26
C SER A 8 -5.56 8.05 -0.44
N LEU A 9 -6.12 8.59 0.64
CA LEU A 9 -7.38 9.38 0.65
C LEU A 9 -8.61 8.58 0.20
N ILE A 10 -8.65 7.28 0.52
CA ILE A 10 -9.81 6.43 0.27
C ILE A 10 -10.69 6.44 1.52
N GLN A 11 -11.67 7.34 1.55
CA GLN A 11 -12.53 7.58 2.72
C GLN A 11 -14.03 7.40 2.46
N ALA A 12 -14.43 7.15 1.21
CA ALA A 12 -15.83 7.05 0.83
C ALA A 12 -16.50 5.83 1.51
N SER A 13 -17.69 6.04 2.08
CA SER A 13 -18.40 5.02 2.87
C SER A 13 -18.97 3.86 2.04
N ASN A 14 -19.15 4.06 0.73
CA ASN A 14 -19.61 3.04 -0.20
C ASN A 14 -18.48 2.13 -0.71
N VAL A 15 -17.22 2.46 -0.43
CA VAL A 15 -16.07 1.61 -0.77
C VAL A 15 -16.01 0.47 0.25
N THR A 16 -15.78 -0.73 -0.26
CA THR A 16 -15.59 -1.95 0.49
C THR A 16 -14.18 -2.49 0.23
N GLU A 17 -13.76 -3.47 1.03
CA GLU A 17 -12.46 -4.12 0.84
C GLU A 17 -12.32 -4.82 -0.53
N ALA A 18 -13.44 -5.20 -1.15
CA ALA A 18 -13.45 -5.84 -2.47
C ALA A 18 -13.12 -4.87 -3.62
N ASP A 19 -13.27 -3.56 -3.40
CA ASP A 19 -13.02 -2.53 -4.42
C ASP A 19 -11.52 -2.20 -4.58
N PHE A 20 -10.68 -2.66 -3.65
CA PHE A 20 -9.23 -2.47 -3.77
C PHE A 20 -8.65 -3.37 -4.86
N PRO A 21 -7.73 -2.83 -5.69
CA PRO A 21 -7.06 -3.63 -6.71
C PRO A 21 -6.15 -4.69 -6.06
N VAL A 22 -6.00 -5.83 -6.72
CA VAL A 22 -5.08 -6.89 -6.30
C VAL A 22 -3.97 -7.05 -7.32
N PHE A 23 -2.73 -6.83 -6.90
CA PHE A 23 -1.54 -6.93 -7.74
C PHE A 23 -0.85 -8.29 -7.60
N HIS A 24 -1.48 -9.34 -8.14
CA HIS A 24 -1.01 -10.73 -8.00
C HIS A 24 0.44 -10.97 -8.46
N HIS A 25 0.95 -10.18 -9.41
CA HIS A 25 2.29 -10.39 -9.98
C HIS A 25 3.32 -9.36 -9.52
N LEU A 26 2.92 -8.38 -8.70
CA LEU A 26 3.85 -7.38 -8.21
C LEU A 26 4.72 -7.99 -7.10
N ARG A 27 6.00 -8.15 -7.40
CA ARG A 27 6.99 -8.69 -6.45
C ARG A 27 7.93 -7.64 -5.87
N GLU A 28 8.06 -6.52 -6.56
CA GLU A 28 8.97 -5.45 -6.22
C GLU A 28 8.37 -4.10 -6.57
N ILE A 29 8.52 -3.14 -5.66
CA ILE A 29 8.37 -1.70 -5.91
C ILE A 29 9.78 -1.12 -5.79
N THR A 30 10.34 -0.60 -6.87
CA THR A 30 11.74 -0.17 -6.84
C THR A 30 11.91 1.10 -5.99
N GLY A 31 10.93 2.02 -6.03
CA GLY A 31 10.90 3.24 -5.21
C GLY A 31 10.36 3.03 -3.79
N SER A 32 9.45 3.91 -3.38
CA SER A 32 8.79 3.89 -2.07
C SER A 32 7.33 3.45 -2.14
N LEU A 33 6.79 2.97 -1.02
CA LEU A 33 5.36 2.71 -0.82
C LEU A 33 4.81 3.65 0.26
N LEU A 34 3.78 4.43 -0.08
CA LEU A 34 3.04 5.28 0.86
C LEU A 34 1.58 4.83 0.93
N ILE A 35 1.09 4.56 2.14
CA ILE A 35 -0.31 4.22 2.42
C ILE A 35 -0.83 5.18 3.50
N PHE A 36 -1.76 6.06 3.10
CA PHE A 36 -2.18 7.19 3.93
C PHE A 36 -3.67 7.48 3.87
N HIS A 37 -4.36 7.55 5.01
CA HIS A 37 -5.80 7.83 5.04
C HIS A 37 -6.63 6.87 4.18
N VAL A 38 -6.35 5.57 4.28
CA VAL A 38 -7.12 4.51 3.64
C VAL A 38 -8.03 3.85 4.68
N ARG A 39 -9.34 3.86 4.40
CA ARG A 39 -10.37 3.13 5.15
C ARG A 39 -10.70 1.82 4.45
N LYS A 40 -11.29 0.87 5.19
CA LYS A 40 -11.79 -0.43 4.72
C LYS A 40 -10.75 -1.41 4.17
N LEU A 41 -9.46 -1.09 4.30
CA LEU A 41 -8.37 -2.00 4.00
C LEU A 41 -7.87 -2.63 5.29
N SER A 42 -8.06 -3.94 5.46
CA SER A 42 -7.66 -4.64 6.70
C SER A 42 -6.21 -5.14 6.70
N THR A 43 -5.69 -5.53 5.54
CA THR A 43 -4.33 -6.07 5.37
C THR A 43 -3.72 -5.66 4.03
N LEU A 44 -2.39 -5.44 4.00
CA LEU A 44 -1.68 -5.12 2.75
C LEU A 44 -1.56 -6.32 1.82
N SER A 45 -1.54 -7.55 2.35
CA SER A 45 -1.51 -8.80 1.59
C SER A 45 -2.72 -8.94 0.66
N ARG A 46 -3.83 -8.26 0.96
CA ARG A 46 -5.00 -8.18 0.08
C ARG A 46 -4.67 -7.49 -1.25
N ILE A 47 -3.87 -6.42 -1.20
CA ILE A 47 -3.50 -5.62 -2.38
C ILE A 47 -2.21 -6.15 -3.01
N PHE A 48 -1.24 -6.53 -2.18
CA PHE A 48 0.12 -6.86 -2.60
C PHE A 48 0.56 -8.27 -2.18
N PRO A 49 -0.20 -9.34 -2.52
CA PRO A 49 -0.04 -10.70 -1.95
C PRO A 49 1.32 -11.38 -2.24
N ASN A 50 2.14 -10.77 -3.09
CA ASN A 50 3.43 -11.31 -3.50
C ASN A 50 4.55 -10.28 -3.45
N LEU A 51 4.32 -9.11 -2.85
CA LEU A 51 5.33 -8.06 -2.73
C LEU A 51 6.38 -8.49 -1.69
N ARG A 52 7.65 -8.45 -2.10
CA ARG A 52 8.78 -8.89 -1.26
C ARG A 52 9.86 -7.83 -1.10
N ILE A 53 9.94 -6.88 -2.05
CA ILE A 53 11.00 -5.89 -2.09
C ILE A 53 10.40 -4.50 -2.26
N ILE A 54 10.80 -3.58 -1.39
CA ILE A 54 10.66 -2.13 -1.56
C ILE A 54 12.08 -1.58 -1.66
N GLY A 55 12.49 -1.21 -2.87
CA GLY A 55 13.89 -0.95 -3.21
C GLY A 55 14.44 0.38 -2.68
N GLY A 56 13.57 1.36 -2.42
CA GLY A 56 13.96 2.63 -1.81
C GLY A 56 14.88 3.51 -2.66
N GLN A 57 14.94 3.35 -3.99
CA GLN A 57 15.82 4.24 -4.80
C GLN A 57 15.28 5.67 -4.90
N ASN A 58 13.98 5.87 -4.65
CA ASN A 58 13.35 7.18 -4.52
C ASN A 58 12.58 7.21 -3.20
N LEU A 59 13.04 8.01 -2.24
CA LEU A 59 12.48 8.10 -0.88
C LEU A 59 11.41 9.20 -0.78
N ILE A 60 10.36 8.93 0.01
CA ILE A 60 9.37 9.94 0.40
C ILE A 60 9.74 10.41 1.81
N GLN A 61 10.09 11.67 1.98
CA GLN A 61 10.50 12.24 3.27
C GLN A 61 11.59 11.39 3.99
N HIS A 62 12.52 10.82 3.23
CA HIS A 62 13.59 9.92 3.69
C HIS A 62 13.17 8.48 4.06
N PHE A 63 11.94 8.08 3.78
CA PHE A 63 11.46 6.71 4.02
C PHE A 63 11.14 6.00 2.71
N SER A 64 11.40 4.68 2.68
CA SER A 64 10.98 3.78 1.59
C SER A 64 9.59 3.19 1.81
N LEU A 65 9.13 3.14 3.07
CA LEU A 65 7.79 2.69 3.44
C LEU A 65 7.18 3.65 4.46
N ILE A 66 5.99 4.16 4.16
CA ILE A 66 5.19 4.97 5.07
C ILE A 66 3.78 4.39 5.13
N ILE A 67 3.36 3.99 6.32
CA ILE A 67 1.99 3.56 6.62
C ILE A 67 1.49 4.45 7.74
N TYR A 68 0.54 5.34 7.46
CA TYR A 68 0.13 6.37 8.40
C TYR A 68 -1.37 6.65 8.33
N GLN A 69 -2.02 6.77 9.49
CA GLN A 69 -3.45 7.15 9.62
C GLN A 69 -4.43 6.30 8.79
N ASN A 70 -4.24 4.97 8.77
CA ASN A 70 -5.17 4.03 8.15
C ASN A 70 -6.05 3.40 9.24
N GLU A 71 -7.34 3.71 9.26
CA GLU A 71 -8.25 3.44 10.39
C GLU A 71 -8.55 1.95 10.58
N ASP A 72 -8.78 1.24 9.49
CA ASP A 72 -9.21 -0.16 9.50
C ASP A 72 -8.04 -1.15 9.30
N LEU A 73 -6.80 -0.65 9.12
CA LEU A 73 -5.63 -1.48 8.82
C LEU A 73 -5.14 -2.19 10.09
N MET A 74 -5.26 -3.51 10.10
CA MET A 74 -4.89 -4.36 11.23
C MET A 74 -3.56 -5.08 11.02
N ASP A 75 -3.17 -5.29 9.76
CA ASP A 75 -1.99 -6.07 9.40
C ASP A 75 -1.24 -5.45 8.21
N VAL A 76 0.09 -5.49 8.30
CA VAL A 76 1.01 -4.93 7.30
C VAL A 76 1.76 -5.99 6.51
N SER A 77 1.46 -7.28 6.74
CA SER A 77 2.03 -8.36 5.95
C SER A 77 1.67 -8.20 4.46
N CYS A 78 2.60 -8.58 3.59
CA CYS A 78 2.49 -8.53 2.13
C CYS A 78 2.67 -9.94 1.55
#